data_AF-A0A016C1A4-F1
#
_entry.id   AF-A0A016C1A4-F1
#
_cell.length_a   1.000
_cell.length_b   1.000
_cell.length_c   1.000
_cell.angle_alpha   90.00
_cell.angle_beta   90.00
_cell.angle_gamma   90.00
#
_symmetry.space_group_name_H-M   'P 1'
#
loop_
_entity.id
_entity.type
_entity.pdbx_description
1 polymer ?
#
loop_
_entity_poly.entity_id
_entity_poly.type
_entity_poly.pdbx_seq_one_letter_code
_entity_poly.pdbx_strand_id
1 'polypeptide(L)' 'MIELTCCPSTLQKGFSTYSPVALKELFNSQKVNHILPYNGMDNNETEQKEFQDNNKHMSISGAQQNKSSQ' A
#
# COMPACT_ATOMS: atom_id res chain seq x y z
N MET A 1 1.89 -16.47 6.05
CA MET A 1 2.12 -15.81 4.75
C MET A 1 0.74 -15.46 4.19
N ILE A 2 0.47 -14.21 3.85
CA ILE A 2 -0.85 -13.79 3.37
C ILE A 2 -0.95 -14.25 1.90
N GLU A 3 -1.79 -15.25 1.62
CA GLU A 3 -2.10 -15.64 0.25
C GLU A 3 -3.16 -14.70 -0.34
N LEU A 4 -2.80 -14.01 -1.42
CA LEU A 4 -3.75 -13.27 -2.23
C LEU A 4 -4.46 -14.22 -3.19
N THR A 5 -5.79 -14.28 -3.10
CA THR A 5 -6.65 -15.03 -4.02
C THR A 5 -7.29 -14.14 -5.09
N CYS A 6 -7.05 -12.84 -5.01
CA CYS A 6 -7.65 -11.82 -5.86
C CYS A 6 -6.61 -10.79 -6.29
N CYS A 7 -6.83 -10.16 -7.45
CA CYS A 7 -6.02 -9.05 -7.93
C CYS A 7 -6.11 -7.87 -6.93
N PRO A 8 -4.98 -7.32 -6.46
CA PRO A 8 -4.97 -6.22 -5.48
C PRO A 8 -5.56 -4.90 -6.00
N SER A 9 -5.70 -4.73 -7.32
CA SER A 9 -6.31 -3.54 -7.92
C SER A 9 -7.78 -3.76 -8.29
N THR A 10 -8.08 -4.80 -9.07
CA THR A 10 -9.42 -5.01 -9.63
C THR A 10 -10.30 -5.94 -8.80
N LEU A 11 -9.76 -6.51 -7.71
CA LEU A 11 -10.41 -7.53 -6.86
C LEU A 11 -10.87 -8.78 -7.64
N GLN A 12 -10.39 -8.97 -8.87
CA GLN A 12 -10.72 -10.11 -9.71
C GLN A 12 -10.14 -11.40 -9.10
N LYS A 13 -10.99 -12.42 -8.92
CA LYS A 13 -10.59 -13.72 -8.37
C LYS A 13 -9.65 -14.48 -9.31
N GLY A 14 -8.84 -15.36 -8.73
CA GLY A 14 -7.92 -16.25 -9.48
C GLY A 14 -6.58 -15.60 -9.81
N PHE A 15 -6.26 -14.46 -9.20
CA PHE A 15 -4.97 -13.79 -9.35
C PHE A 15 -4.29 -13.68 -8.00
N SER A 16 -3.02 -14.07 -7.95
CA SER A 16 -2.16 -13.91 -6.76
C SER A 16 -1.30 -12.63 -6.81
N THR A 17 -1.47 -11.83 -7.87
CA THR A 17 -0.76 -10.57 -8.11
C THR A 17 -1.64 -9.65 -8.97
N TYR A 18 -1.12 -8.51 -9.43
CA TYR A 18 -1.84 -7.64 -10.36
C TYR A 18 -2.29 -8.39 -11.62
N SER A 19 -3.54 -8.18 -12.01
CA SER A 19 -4.08 -8.70 -13.27
C SER A 19 -3.41 -8.00 -14.47
N PRO A 20 -3.39 -8.61 -15.66
CA PRO A 20 -2.83 -7.99 -16.87
C PRO A 20 -3.48 -6.64 -17.19
N VAL A 21 -4.78 -6.53 -16.92
CA VAL A 21 -5.54 -5.28 -17.08
C VAL A 21 -5.03 -4.22 -16.10
N ALA A 22 -4.85 -4.57 -14.82
CA ALA A 22 -4.31 -3.66 -13.82
C ALA A 22 -2.88 -3.19 -14.17
N LEU A 23 -2.03 -4.09 -14.67
CA LEU A 23 -0.68 -3.72 -15.11
C LEU A 23 -0.71 -2.70 -16.25
N LYS A 24 -1.59 -2.90 -17.23
CA LYS A 24 -1.72 -2.01 -18.38
C LYS A 24 -2.23 -0.63 -17.96
N GLU A 25 -3.31 -0.58 -17.20
CA GLU A 25 -4.01 0.66 -16.85
C GLU A 25 -3.29 1.47 -15.77
N LEU A 26 -2.69 0.82 -14.77
CA LEU A 26 -2.05 1.50 -13.64
C LEU A 26 -0.54 1.67 -13.79
N PHE A 27 0.13 0.75 -14.49
CA PHE A 27 1.59 0.68 -14.53
C PHE A 27 2.16 0.70 -15.95
N ASN A 28 1.36 1.07 -16.96
CA ASN A 28 1.78 1.09 -18.37
C ASN A 28 2.40 -0.24 -18.83
N SER A 29 1.86 -1.35 -18.35
CA SER A 29 2.34 -2.72 -18.59
C SER A 29 3.72 -3.04 -17.99
N GLN A 30 4.25 -2.20 -17.09
CA GLN A 30 5.44 -2.53 -16.32
C GLN A 30 5.12 -3.59 -15.27
N LYS A 31 6.04 -4.53 -15.06
CA LYS A 31 5.93 -5.53 -13.99
C LYS A 31 6.23 -4.87 -12.65
N VAL A 32 5.20 -4.68 -11.84
CA VAL A 32 5.29 -4.12 -10.49
C VAL A 32 4.93 -5.18 -9.47
N ASN A 33 5.67 -5.21 -8.36
CA ASN A 33 5.43 -6.14 -7.27
C ASN A 33 4.40 -5.55 -6.30
N HIS A 34 3.43 -6.35 -5.88
CA HIS A 34 2.38 -5.92 -4.94
C HIS A 34 2.87 -5.97 -3.48
N ILE A 35 4.03 -6.58 -3.24
CA ILE A 35 4.69 -6.65 -1.93
C ILE A 35 5.84 -5.66 -1.92
N LEU A 36 5.87 -4.82 -0.90
CA LEU A 36 6.98 -3.91 -0.68
C LEU A 36 8.24 -4.70 -0.25
N PRO A 37 9.44 -4.31 -0.70
CA PRO A 37 10.69 -5.01 -0.39
C PRO A 37 11.14 -4.83 1.07
N TYR A 38 10.38 -4.10 1.88
CA TYR A 38 10.63 -3.89 3.30
C TYR A 38 9.42 -4.38 4.11
N ASN A 39 9.70 -4.94 5.28
CA ASN A 39 8.65 -5.35 6.21
C ASN A 39 7.91 -4.11 6.73
N GLY A 40 6.59 -4.22 6.90
CA GLY A 40 5.83 -3.18 7.59
C GLY A 40 6.39 -2.94 9.00
N MET A 41 6.22 -1.71 9.48
CA MET A 41 6.67 -1.11 10.76
C MET A 41 6.50 -1.92 12.05
N ASP A 42 5.97 -3.14 12.00
CA ASP A 42 5.62 -3.95 13.16
C ASP A 42 6.85 -4.61 13.83
N ASN A 43 8.00 -4.67 13.16
CA ASN A 43 9.11 -5.52 13.60
C ASN A 43 10.41 -4.79 13.97
N ASN A 44 10.54 -3.46 13.80
CA ASN A 44 11.78 -2.74 14.12
C ASN A 44 11.55 -1.26 14.45
N GLU A 45 11.79 -0.88 15.70
CA GLU A 45 11.60 0.47 16.25
C GLU A 45 12.50 1.52 15.56
N THR A 46 13.64 1.09 15.01
CA THR A 46 14.59 1.97 14.31
C THR A 46 14.10 2.36 12.91
N GLU A 47 13.52 1.43 12.17
CA GLU A 47 12.97 1.68 10.81
C GLU A 47 11.70 2.56 10.87
N GLN A 48 10.95 2.53 11.99
CA GLN A 48 9.81 3.43 12.19
C GLN A 48 10.22 4.91 12.19
N LYS A 49 11.37 5.24 12.78
CA LYS A 49 11.83 6.64 12.93
C LYS A 49 12.26 7.23 11.59
N GLU A 50 12.96 6.45 10.77
CA GLU A 50 13.38 6.88 9.43
C GLU A 50 12.19 6.99 8.46
N PHE A 51 11.22 6.08 8.56
CA PHE A 51 9.99 6.17 7.76
C PHE A 51 9.07 7.30 8.22
N GLN A 52 8.95 7.57 9.52
CA GLN A 52 8.23 8.77 10.02
C GLN A 52 8.89 10.05 9.52
N ASP A 53 10.22 10.13 9.53
CA ASP A 53 10.91 11.34 9.09
C ASP A 53 10.73 11.59 7.58
N ASN A 54 10.78 10.53 6.76
CA ASN A 54 10.45 10.61 5.34
C ASN A 54 8.96 10.90 5.08
N ASN A 55 8.04 10.39 5.91
CA ASN A 55 6.60 10.65 5.77
C ASN A 55 6.14 12.00 6.31
N LYS A 56 6.93 12.70 7.14
CA LYS A 56 6.62 14.08 7.55
C LYS A 56 6.50 15.02 6.35
N HIS A 57 7.11 14.68 5.21
CA HIS A 57 7.06 15.46 3.99
C HIS A 57 5.83 15.17 3.11
N MET A 58 5.08 14.08 3.37
CA MET A 58 3.76 13.88 2.77
C MET A 58 2.71 14.62 3.59
N SER A 59 2.51 15.90 3.28
CA SER A 59 1.37 16.65 3.80
C SER A 59 0.06 16.04 3.30
N ILE A 60 -0.57 15.18 4.11
CA ILE A 60 -1.98 14.84 3.96
C ILE A 60 -2.78 16.09 4.34
N SER A 61 -2.94 16.98 3.35
CA SER A 61 -3.88 18.09 3.42
C SER A 61 -5.29 17.51 3.35
N GLY A 62 -5.95 17.30 4.50
CA GLY A 62 -7.37 16.92 4.54
C GLY A 62 -7.82 15.92 5.59
N ALA A 63 -7.08 15.68 6.68
CA ALA A 63 -7.63 14.92 7.81
C ALA A 63 -8.56 15.79 8.67
N GLN A 64 -9.82 15.97 8.24
CA GLN A 64 -10.84 16.61 9.07
C GLN A 64 -11.39 15.60 10.07
N GLN A 65 -10.90 15.67 11.31
CA GLN A 65 -11.46 14.92 12.43
C GLN A 65 -12.84 15.50 12.80
N ASN A 66 -13.90 14.71 12.59
CA ASN A 66 -15.18 14.98 13.22
C ASN A 66 -15.04 14.69 14.72
N LYS A 67 -14.87 15.72 15.54
CA LYS A 67 -15.05 15.60 16.99
C LYS A 67 -16.55 15.65 17.27
N SER A 68 -17.22 14.50 17.30
CA SER A 68 -18.48 14.38 18.03
C SER A 68 -18.13 14.24 19.51
N SER A 69 -18.31 15.35 20.24
CA SER A 69 -18.30 15.39 21.70
C SER A 69 -19.21 14.32 22.28
N GLN A 70 -18.74 13.61 23.28
CA GLN A 70 -19.59 13.07 24.33
C GLN A 70 -18.88 13.20 25.68
#